data_AF-X2D846-F1
#
_entry.id   AF-X2D846-F1
#
_cell.length_a   1.000
_cell.length_b   1.000
_cell.length_c   1.000
_cell.angle_alpha   90.00
_cell.angle_beta   90.00
_cell.angle_gamma   90.00
#
_symmetry.space_group_name_H-M   'P 1'
#
loop_
_entity.id
_entity.type
_entity.pdbx_description
1 polymer ?
#
loop_
_entity_poly.entity_id
_entity_poly.type
_entity_poly.pdbx_seq_one_letter_code
_entity_poly.pdbx_strand_id
1 'polypeptide(L)'
;MEEETDTSVSTGAQNGRPQDSKQPPTETDVGGKHRKLAELHRLNQEIRFLEEELEDLDKIDKATSACKEMLLIIENTPDPLLSVTKGPENPAWDRWFEGPVESDGCKCWII
;
A
#
# COMPACT_ATOMS: atom_id res chain seq x y z
N MET A 1 -62.03 29.52 13.31
CA MET A 1 -62.87 30.62 12.80
C MET A 1 -62.16 31.86 13.30
N GLU A 2 -61.11 32.23 12.58
CA GLU A 2 -60.18 33.29 12.99
C GLU A 2 -60.51 34.53 12.15
N GLU A 3 -60.55 35.66 12.84
CA GLU A 3 -60.96 36.99 12.38
C GLU A 3 -60.09 37.53 11.25
N GLU A 4 -60.75 38.30 10.38
CA GLU A 4 -60.14 39.18 9.39
C GLU A 4 -59.37 40.32 10.08
N THR A 5 -58.26 40.73 9.48
CA THR A 5 -57.64 42.03 9.75
C THR A 5 -57.46 42.80 8.45
N ASP A 6 -58.06 43.99 8.45
CA ASP A 6 -58.10 44.96 7.37
C ASP A 6 -56.73 45.51 6.94
N THR A 7 -56.59 45.62 5.62
CA THR A 7 -56.15 46.78 4.84
C THR A 7 -55.37 47.90 5.56
N SER A 8 -54.17 48.21 5.03
CA SER A 8 -53.78 49.60 4.74
C SER A 8 -52.52 49.67 3.87
N VAL A 9 -52.64 50.38 2.74
CA VAL A 9 -51.55 50.79 1.85
C VAL A 9 -50.98 52.14 2.32
N SER A 10 -49.66 52.31 2.30
CA SER A 10 -49.05 53.66 2.18
C SER A 10 -47.61 53.62 1.68
N THR A 11 -47.47 54.02 0.42
CA THR A 11 -46.48 54.92 -0.22
C THR A 11 -45.08 55.14 0.38
N GLY A 12 -44.06 54.75 -0.41
CA GLY A 12 -43.01 55.67 -0.89
C GLY A 12 -41.71 55.83 -0.08
N ALA A 13 -40.59 55.39 -0.68
CA ALA A 13 -39.40 56.19 -1.04
C ALA A 13 -38.05 55.47 -0.83
N GLN A 14 -37.53 54.89 -1.93
CA GLN A 14 -36.15 54.99 -2.44
C GLN A 14 -35.05 55.55 -1.51
N ASN A 15 -34.10 54.69 -1.10
CA ASN A 15 -32.73 54.61 -1.67
C ASN A 15 -31.76 53.90 -0.72
N GLY A 16 -31.57 52.60 -0.93
CA GLY A 16 -30.45 51.84 -0.36
C GLY A 16 -29.66 51.21 -1.50
N ARG A 17 -28.47 51.73 -1.77
CA ARG A 17 -27.50 51.17 -2.73
C ARG A 17 -27.20 49.72 -2.33
N PRO A 18 -27.43 48.70 -3.20
CA PRO A 18 -26.90 47.38 -2.94
C PRO A 18 -25.38 47.46 -3.06
N GLN A 19 -24.67 47.22 -1.97
CA GLN A 19 -23.28 46.78 -2.07
C GLN A 19 -23.33 45.38 -2.67
N ASP A 20 -23.30 45.30 -4.00
CA ASP A 20 -23.03 44.07 -4.75
C ASP A 20 -21.61 43.64 -4.35
N SER A 21 -21.53 42.90 -3.25
CA SER A 21 -20.35 42.16 -2.85
C SER A 21 -20.31 40.95 -3.77
N LYS A 22 -19.93 41.19 -5.03
CA LYS A 22 -19.74 40.14 -6.02
C LYS A 22 -18.54 39.33 -5.56
N GLN A 23 -18.81 38.32 -4.74
CA GLN A 23 -17.82 37.31 -4.40
C GLN A 23 -17.33 36.73 -5.74
N PRO A 24 -16.01 36.61 -5.95
CA PRO A 24 -15.50 35.90 -7.12
C PRO A 24 -16.10 34.49 -7.10
N PRO A 25 -16.34 33.87 -8.27
CA PRO A 25 -16.88 32.53 -8.32
C PRO A 25 -15.98 31.67 -7.44
N THR A 26 -16.54 31.15 -6.34
CA THR A 26 -15.87 30.14 -5.53
C THR A 26 -15.53 29.05 -6.52
N GLU A 27 -14.24 28.89 -6.81
CA GLU A 27 -13.73 27.75 -7.55
C GLU A 27 -14.40 26.55 -6.90
N THR A 28 -15.37 25.98 -7.61
CA THR A 28 -16.02 24.78 -7.12
C THR A 28 -14.89 23.79 -6.92
N ASP A 29 -14.92 23.05 -5.82
CA ASP A 29 -13.92 22.05 -5.44
C ASP A 29 -13.90 20.90 -6.48
N VAL A 30 -13.49 21.20 -7.70
CA VAL A 30 -13.38 20.26 -8.80
C VAL A 30 -12.14 19.40 -8.52
N GLY A 31 -11.09 19.97 -7.93
CA GLY A 31 -9.87 19.25 -7.52
C GLY A 31 -10.12 18.17 -6.44
N GLY A 32 -10.95 18.46 -5.43
CA GLY A 32 -11.23 17.50 -4.36
C GLY A 32 -12.06 16.30 -4.82
N LYS A 33 -13.05 16.51 -5.69
CA LYS A 33 -13.86 15.41 -6.25
C LYS A 33 -13.04 14.48 -7.14
N HIS A 34 -12.20 15.03 -8.02
CA HIS A 34 -11.32 14.23 -8.87
C HIS A 34 -10.28 13.47 -8.05
N ARG A 35 -9.72 14.09 -7.01
CA ARG A 35 -8.79 13.42 -6.09
C ARG A 35 -9.45 12.23 -5.40
N LYS A 36 -10.64 12.40 -4.83
CA LYS A 36 -11.40 11.31 -4.19
C LYS A 36 -11.72 10.19 -5.18
N LEU A 37 -12.11 10.53 -6.42
CA LEU A 37 -12.39 9.54 -7.46
C LEU A 37 -11.13 8.76 -7.87
N ALA A 38 -9.98 9.43 -7.99
CA ALA A 38 -8.71 8.80 -8.28
C ALA A 38 -8.27 7.85 -7.16
N GLU A 39 -8.44 8.25 -5.90
CA GLU A 39 -8.17 7.40 -4.74
C GLU A 39 -9.08 6.16 -4.73
N LEU A 40 -10.38 6.33 -4.99
CA LEU A 40 -11.33 5.22 -5.13
C LEU A 40 -10.94 4.28 -6.27
N HIS A 41 -10.57 4.81 -7.43
CA HIS A 41 -10.14 4.00 -8.56
C HIS A 41 -8.88 3.19 -8.23
N ARG A 42 -7.90 3.82 -7.57
CA ARG A 42 -6.67 3.14 -7.12
C ARG A 42 -7.00 2.00 -6.15
N LEU A 43 -7.87 2.23 -5.17
CA LEU A 43 -8.29 1.20 -4.21
C LEU A 43 -9.05 0.07 -4.90
N ASN A 44 -9.95 0.37 -5.84
CA ASN A 44 -10.63 -0.65 -6.62
C ASN A 44 -9.68 -1.49 -7.49
N GLN A 45 -8.62 -0.89 -8.03
CA GLN A 45 -7.58 -1.63 -8.73
C GLN A 45 -6.81 -2.56 -7.78
N GLU A 46 -6.44 -2.07 -6.60
CA GLU A 46 -5.76 -2.89 -5.59
C GLU A 46 -6.61 -4.09 -5.17
N ILE A 47 -7.91 -3.87 -4.92
CA ILE A 47 -8.86 -4.95 -4.61
C ILE A 47 -8.85 -6.01 -5.70
N ARG A 48 -8.94 -5.59 -6.97
CA ARG A 48 -8.91 -6.52 -8.10
C ARG A 48 -7.60 -7.31 -8.19
N PHE A 49 -6.46 -6.67 -7.94
CA PHE A 49 -5.17 -7.37 -7.96
C PHE A 49 -5.07 -8.39 -6.83
N LEU A 50 -5.53 -8.05 -5.63
CA LEU A 50 -5.53 -8.99 -4.49
C LEU A 50 -6.50 -10.15 -4.72
N GLU A 51 -7.66 -9.92 -5.32
CA GLU A 51 -8.61 -10.98 -5.70
C GLU A 51 -7.98 -11.96 -6.72
N GLU A 52 -7.25 -11.44 -7.71
CA GLU A 52 -6.52 -12.24 -8.69
C GLU A 52 -5.37 -13.03 -8.05
N GLU A 53 -4.58 -12.40 -7.18
CA GLU A 53 -3.50 -13.06 -6.45
C GLU A 53 -4.01 -14.18 -5.55
N LEU A 54 -5.14 -13.98 -4.85
CA LEU A 54 -5.75 -15.01 -4.02
C LEU A 54 -6.23 -16.21 -4.84
N GLU A 55 -6.84 -15.96 -5.99
CA GLU A 55 -7.27 -17.02 -6.92
C GLU A 55 -6.07 -17.80 -7.47
N ASP A 56 -4.94 -17.14 -7.74
CA ASP A 56 -3.72 -17.83 -8.16
C ASP A 56 -3.05 -18.61 -7.01
N LEU A 57 -3.07 -18.09 -5.78
CA LEU A 57 -2.56 -18.79 -4.59
C LEU A 57 -3.33 -20.08 -4.29
N ASP A 58 -4.64 -20.13 -4.55
CA ASP A 58 -5.43 -21.34 -4.37
C ASP A 58 -5.06 -22.46 -5.37
N LYS A 59 -4.54 -22.08 -6.54
CA LYS A 59 -4.05 -23.02 -7.56
C LYS A 59 -2.62 -23.49 -7.32
N ILE A 60 -1.85 -22.78 -6.49
CA ILE A 60 -0.45 -23.10 -6.23
C ILE A 60 -0.35 -24.27 -5.26
N ASP A 61 0.45 -25.26 -5.63
CA ASP A 61 0.74 -26.40 -4.77
C ASP A 61 1.52 -25.99 -3.51
N LYS A 62 1.44 -26.85 -2.48
CA LYS A 62 2.21 -26.65 -1.24
C LYS A 62 3.69 -26.45 -1.56
N ALA A 63 4.32 -25.47 -0.91
CA ALA A 63 5.76 -25.22 -1.01
C ALA A 63 6.59 -26.49 -0.77
N THR A 64 6.16 -27.37 0.14
CA THR A 64 6.82 -28.67 0.37
C THR A 64 6.90 -29.55 -0.88
N SER A 65 5.91 -29.53 -1.78
CA SER A 65 5.93 -30.28 -3.03
C SER A 65 6.96 -29.70 -3.98
N ALA A 66 6.89 -28.40 -4.24
CA ALA A 66 7.83 -27.68 -5.11
C ALA A 66 9.29 -27.84 -4.62
N CYS A 67 9.54 -27.76 -3.31
CA CYS A 67 10.87 -27.97 -2.74
C CYS A 67 11.38 -29.41 -2.95
N LYS A 68 10.53 -30.43 -2.83
CA LYS A 68 10.91 -31.82 -3.08
C LYS A 68 11.27 -32.05 -4.54
N GLU A 69 10.49 -31.50 -5.46
CA GLU A 69 10.77 -31.56 -6.89
C GLU A 69 12.10 -30.89 -7.23
N MET A 70 12.34 -29.70 -6.66
CA MET A 70 13.61 -28.99 -6.83
C MET A 70 14.80 -29.82 -6.32
N LEU A 71 14.69 -30.42 -5.13
CA LEU A 71 15.73 -31.30 -4.59
C LEU A 71 16.00 -32.49 -5.52
N LEU A 72 14.94 -33.15 -6.01
CA LEU A 72 15.08 -34.26 -6.96
C LEU A 72 15.81 -33.83 -8.24
N ILE A 73 15.55 -32.63 -8.76
CA ILE A 73 16.24 -32.11 -9.94
C ILE A 73 17.73 -31.89 -9.66
N ILE A 74 18.05 -31.25 -8.53
CA ILE A 74 19.43 -30.95 -8.10
C ILE A 74 20.22 -32.25 -7.87
N GLU A 75 19.62 -33.24 -7.23
CA GLU A 75 20.27 -34.53 -6.96
C GLU A 75 20.55 -35.33 -8.23
N ASN A 76 19.64 -35.28 -9.21
CA ASN A 76 19.77 -36.04 -10.45
C ASN A 76 20.63 -35.34 -11.51
N THR A 77 20.77 -34.01 -11.42
CA THR A 77 21.54 -33.21 -12.38
C THR A 77 22.61 -32.41 -11.64
N PRO A 78 23.75 -33.04 -11.28
CA PRO A 78 24.80 -32.35 -10.56
C PRO A 78 25.44 -31.27 -11.44
N ASP A 79 25.65 -30.09 -10.88
CA ASP A 79 26.31 -28.97 -11.56
C ASP A 79 27.77 -29.37 -11.88
N PRO A 80 28.22 -29.28 -13.15
CA PRO A 80 29.59 -29.63 -13.53
C PRO A 80 30.68 -28.75 -12.89
N LEU A 81 30.32 -27.55 -12.41
CA LEU A 81 31.23 -26.65 -11.71
C LEU A 81 31.32 -26.95 -10.21
N LEU A 82 30.38 -27.73 -9.67
CA LEU A 82 30.36 -28.13 -8.27
C LEU A 82 30.79 -29.59 -8.17
N SER A 83 31.91 -29.83 -7.51
CA SER A 83 32.32 -31.20 -7.19
C SER A 83 31.22 -31.87 -6.37
N VAL A 84 30.72 -33.03 -6.82
CA VAL A 84 29.77 -33.86 -6.06
C VAL A 84 30.36 -34.06 -4.67
N THR A 85 29.83 -33.34 -3.70
CA THR A 85 30.45 -33.23 -2.38
C THR A 85 30.09 -34.49 -1.61
N LYS A 86 30.85 -35.57 -1.84
CA LYS A 86 30.80 -36.77 -1.01
C LYS A 86 31.75 -36.55 0.16
N GLY A 87 31.29 -35.87 1.19
CA GLY A 87 32.10 -35.59 2.38
C GLY A 87 31.25 -35.04 3.52
N PRO A 88 31.77 -35.12 4.76
CA PRO A 88 31.11 -34.50 5.90
C PRO A 88 30.94 -33.01 5.66
N GLU A 89 29.86 -32.46 6.22
CA GLU A 89 29.51 -31.04 6.16
C GLU A 89 30.72 -30.19 6.52
N ASN A 90 31.06 -29.19 5.69
CA ASN A 90 32.26 -28.39 5.89
C ASN A 90 32.03 -27.45 7.09
N PRO A 91 32.71 -27.64 8.24
CA PRO A 91 32.49 -26.79 9.43
C PRO A 91 32.89 -25.33 9.20
N ALA A 92 33.60 -25.00 8.12
CA ALA A 92 33.86 -23.62 7.74
C ALA A 92 32.63 -22.90 7.16
N TRP A 93 31.54 -23.62 6.84
CA TRP A 93 30.28 -23.02 6.42
C TRP A 93 29.52 -22.42 7.60
N ASP A 94 29.63 -23.02 8.78
CA ASP A 94 29.04 -22.47 10.01
C ASP A 94 29.56 -21.06 10.29
N ARG A 95 30.83 -20.76 9.96
CA ARG A 95 31.38 -19.40 10.06
C ARG A 95 30.65 -18.33 9.21
N TRP A 96 29.96 -18.71 8.14
CA TRP A 96 29.16 -17.78 7.32
C TRP A 96 27.73 -17.60 7.88
N PHE A 97 27.21 -18.60 8.60
CA PHE A 97 25.84 -18.60 9.12
C PHE A 97 25.74 -18.23 10.61
N GLU A 98 26.77 -18.51 11.40
CA GLU A 98 26.85 -18.24 12.85
C GLU A 98 27.38 -16.83 13.17
N GLY A 99 27.74 -16.06 12.14
CA GLY A 99 28.33 -14.73 12.30
C GLY A 99 29.77 -14.79 12.84
N PRO A 100 30.43 -13.64 13.03
CA PRO A 100 31.75 -13.62 13.66
C PRO A 100 31.64 -14.26 15.04
N VAL A 101 32.41 -15.32 15.27
CA VAL A 101 32.65 -15.79 16.65
C VAL A 101 33.20 -14.58 17.38
N GLU A 102 32.43 -14.01 18.30
CA GLU A 102 32.89 -12.92 19.15
C GLU A 102 34.11 -13.47 19.91
N SER A 103 35.30 -13.27 19.36
CA SER A 103 36.52 -13.40 20.14
C SER A 103 36.42 -12.28 21.16
N ASP A 104 36.23 -12.61 22.43
CA ASP A 104 36.13 -11.71 23.58
C ASP A 104 36.51 -10.28 23.20
N GLY A 105 35.49 -9.48 22.86
CA GLY A 105 35.65 -8.23 22.13
C GLY A 105 36.79 -7.40 22.72
N CYS A 106 37.66 -6.85 21.87
CA CYS A 106 38.68 -5.90 22.31
C CYS A 106 38.00 -4.84 23.19
N LYS A 107 38.41 -4.75 24.47
CA LYS A 107 37.99 -3.71 25.42
C LYS A 107 38.64 -2.36 25.08
N CYS A 108 38.72 -2.01 23.81
CA CYS A 108 39.20 -0.72 23.39
C CYS A 108 38.03 0.28 23.53
N TRP A 109 38.14 1.17 24.52
CA TRP A 109 37.24 2.31 24.66
C TRP A 109 37.62 3.28 23.54
N ILE A 110 36.68 3.58 22.66
CA ILE A 110 36.83 4.69 21.73
C ILE A 110 36.84 5.97 22.58
N ILE A 111 37.98 6.66 22.59
CA ILE A 111 38.15 8.00 23.15
C ILE A 111 37.85 9.01 22.06
#